data_AF-A0A2E5M567-F1
#
_entry.id   AF-A0A2E5M567-F1
#
_cell.length_a   1.000
_cell.length_b   1.000
_cell.length_c   1.000
_cell.angle_alpha   90.00
_cell.angle_beta   90.00
_cell.angle_gamma   90.00
#
_symmetry.space_group_name_H-M   'P 1'
#
loop_
_entity.id
_entity.type
_entity.pdbx_description
1 polymer ?
#
loop_
_entity_poly.entity_id
_entity_poly.type
_entity_poly.pdbx_seq_one_letter_code
_entity_poly.pdbx_strand_id
1 'polypeptide(L)' 'MVYTRFCFSCHAAGIAGAPETGVFDEWADRMEKGMSSLLQSTKTGMGGMPPKGLCAQCSDAQLIEAIEHMLPEQQGAAP' A
#
# COMPACT_ATOMS: atom_id res chain seq x y z
N MET A 1 -11.14 -1.40 -8.55
CA MET A 1 -10.21 -1.55 -7.41
C MET A 1 -9.40 -0.27 -7.27
N VAL A 2 -9.20 0.22 -6.04
CA VAL A 2 -8.45 1.46 -5.78
C VAL A 2 -6.99 1.33 -6.21
N TYR A 3 -6.38 0.17 -5.97
CA TYR A 3 -5.03 -0.15 -6.38
C TYR A 3 -4.77 0.18 -7.86
N THR A 4 -5.50 -0.46 -8.78
CA THR A 4 -5.28 -0.30 -10.23
C THR A 4 -5.46 1.14 -10.70
N ARG A 5 -6.36 1.90 -10.07
CA ARG A 5 -6.71 3.27 -10.50
C ARG A 5 -5.73 4.32 -9.99
N PHE A 6 -5.16 4.12 -8.80
CA PHE A 6 -4.46 5.18 -8.08
C PHE A 6 -3.07 4.79 -7.58
N CYS A 7 -2.86 3.52 -7.21
CA CYS A 7 -1.62 3.05 -6.59
C CYS A 7 -0.67 2.41 -7.61
N PHE A 8 -1.23 1.71 -8.60
CA PHE A 8 -0.50 0.91 -9.59
C PHE A 8 0.60 1.70 -10.31
N SER A 9 0.33 2.96 -10.69
CA SER A 9 1.29 3.76 -11.44
C SER A 9 2.64 3.92 -10.75
N CYS A 10 2.67 3.88 -9.42
CA CYS A 10 3.92 3.98 -8.66
C CYS A 10 4.37 2.61 -8.12
N HIS A 11 3.43 1.82 -7.61
CA HIS A 11 3.73 0.59 -6.88
C HIS A 11 3.88 -0.65 -7.76
N ALA A 12 3.64 -0.58 -9.08
CA ALA A 12 3.82 -1.74 -9.96
C ALA A 12 5.29 -2.00 -10.35
N ALA A 13 6.14 -0.97 -10.32
CA ALA A 13 7.55 -1.05 -10.74
C ALA A 13 8.46 -0.18 -9.85
N GLY A 14 8.01 0.09 -8.62
CA GLY A 14 8.75 0.88 -7.62
C GLY A 14 9.14 2.30 -8.05
N ILE A 15 8.29 2.99 -8.82
CA ILE A 15 8.60 4.33 -9.32
C ILE A 15 8.83 5.31 -8.16
N ALA A 16 9.88 6.13 -8.29
CA ALA A 16 10.27 7.10 -7.28
C ALA A 16 10.56 6.49 -5.89
N GLY A 17 10.94 5.21 -5.84
CA GLY A 17 11.23 4.48 -4.60
C GLY A 17 9.99 4.03 -3.84
N ALA A 18 8.83 3.97 -4.52
CA ALA A 18 7.65 3.33 -3.96
C ALA A 18 7.91 1.83 -3.75
N PRO A 19 7.38 1.20 -2.68
CA PRO A 19 7.51 -0.24 -2.50
C PRO A 19 6.71 -0.98 -3.59
N GLU A 20 7.36 -1.87 -4.32
CA GLU A 20 6.78 -2.66 -5.39
C GLU A 20 5.81 -3.71 -4.83
N THR A 21 4.67 -3.85 -5.51
CA THR A 21 3.60 -4.78 -5.13
C THR A 21 4.13 -6.21 -5.08
N GLY A 22 3.98 -6.86 -3.93
CA GLY A 22 4.37 -8.26 -3.76
C GLY A 22 5.85 -8.51 -3.48
N VAL A 23 6.71 -7.47 -3.45
CA VAL A 23 8.14 -7.64 -3.19
C VAL A 23 8.40 -7.75 -1.69
N PHE A 24 8.60 -8.97 -1.19
CA PHE A 24 8.70 -9.25 0.24
C PHE A 24 9.73 -8.37 0.98
N ASP A 25 10.93 -8.22 0.42
CA ASP A 25 12.01 -7.46 1.05
C ASP A 25 11.68 -5.96 1.23
N GLU A 26 10.79 -5.41 0.41
CA GLU A 26 10.36 -4.01 0.51
C GLU A 26 9.18 -3.81 1.47
N TRP A 27 8.44 -4.88 1.75
CA TRP A 27 7.25 -4.88 2.60
C TRP A 27 7.47 -5.47 3.99
N ALA A 28 8.52 -6.26 4.24
CA ALA A 28 8.77 -6.94 5.52
C ALA A 28 8.71 -5.97 6.72
N ASP A 29 9.59 -4.97 6.77
CA ASP A 29 9.63 -3.95 7.83
C ASP A 29 8.34 -3.10 7.91
N ARG A 30 7.61 -3.01 6.80
CA ARG A 30 6.36 -2.24 6.71
C ARG A 30 5.20 -3.01 7.33
N MET A 31 5.14 -4.31 7.07
CA MET A 31 4.15 -5.23 7.65
C MET A 31 4.32 -5.37 9.16
N GLU A 32 5.55 -5.33 9.68
CA GLU A 32 5.82 -5.33 11.14
C GLU A 32 5.16 -4.16 11.87
N LYS A 33 4.99 -3.01 11.20
CA LYS A 33 4.30 -1.84 11.77
C LYS A 33 2.78 -2.01 11.86
N GLY A 34 2.24 -3.02 11.17
CA GLY A 34 0.83 -3.36 11.11
C GLY A 34 -0.02 -2.46 10.20
N MET A 35 -1.23 -2.94 9.88
CA MET A 35 -2.15 -2.32 8.93
C MET A 35 -2.57 -0.89 9.33
N SER A 36 -2.77 -0.61 10.61
CA SER A 36 -3.15 0.73 11.09
C SER A 36 -2.10 1.79 10.75
N SER A 37 -0.82 1.46 10.91
CA SER A 37 0.31 2.34 10.58
C SER A 37 0.44 2.56 9.07
N LEU A 38 0.21 1.50 8.27
CA LEU A 38 0.22 1.58 6.80
C LEU A 38 -0.93 2.45 6.29
N LEU A 39 -2.14 2.27 6.83
CA LEU A 39 -3.29 3.10 6.50
C LEU A 39 -3.04 4.56 6.87
N GLN A 40 -2.49 4.83 8.06
CA GLN A 40 -2.21 6.20 8.47
C GLN A 40 -1.18 6.87 7.55
N SER A 41 -0.10 6.18 7.21
CA SER A 41 0.91 6.66 6.25
C SER A 41 0.30 6.92 4.87
N THR A 42 -0.58 6.04 4.43
CA THR A 42 -1.32 6.19 3.16
C THR A 42 -2.21 7.42 3.20
N LYS A 43 -2.93 7.66 4.30
CA LYS A 43 -3.83 8.81 4.46
C LYS A 43 -3.09 10.14 4.50
N THR A 44 -1.97 10.22 5.21
CA THR A 44 -1.20 11.46 5.36
C THR A 44 -0.25 11.71 4.18
N GLY A 45 0.12 10.67 3.44
CA GLY A 45 1.25 10.72 2.51
C GLY A 45 2.59 10.62 3.24
N MET A 46 3.63 10.25 2.51
CA MET A 46 4.99 10.10 3.02
C MET A 46 6.01 10.21 1.88
N GLY A 47 7.00 11.10 2.02
CA GLY A 47 8.03 11.29 1.00
C GLY A 47 7.43 11.65 -0.36
N GLY A 48 7.66 10.83 -1.38
CA GLY A 48 7.07 10.98 -2.72
C GLY A 48 5.62 10.51 -2.86
N MET A 49 5.04 9.87 -1.83
CA MET A 49 3.66 9.37 -1.86
C MET A 49 2.69 10.48 -1.41
N PRO A 50 1.76 10.94 -2.27
CA PRO A 50 0.78 11.95 -1.91
C PRO A 50 -0.29 11.41 -0.94
N PRO A 51 -0.98 12.29 -0.19
CA PRO A 51 -2.06 11.91 0.70
C PRO A 51 -3.14 11.06 -0.01
N LYS A 52 -3.55 9.98 0.64
CA LYS A 52 -4.47 8.94 0.14
C LYS A 52 -4.07 8.32 -1.21
N GLY A 53 -2.80 8.39 -1.60
CA GLY A 53 -2.34 7.87 -2.89
C GLY A 53 -3.10 8.46 -4.08
N LEU A 54 -3.40 9.77 -4.06
CA LEU A 54 -4.23 10.49 -5.04
C LEU A 54 -5.73 10.19 -5.01
N CYS A 55 -6.20 9.27 -4.16
CA CYS A 55 -7.63 9.00 -4.01
C CYS A 55 -8.26 9.82 -2.88
N ALA A 56 -8.53 11.10 -3.14
CA ALA A 56 -9.13 12.00 -2.14
C ALA A 56 -10.46 11.50 -1.54
N GLN A 57 -11.26 10.81 -2.36
CA GLN A 57 -12.59 10.30 -2.04
C GLN A 57 -12.60 8.86 -1.50
N CYS A 58 -11.46 8.16 -1.46
CA CYS A 58 -11.42 6.80 -0.95
C CYS A 58 -11.74 6.77 0.54
N SER A 59 -12.55 5.78 0.93
CA SER A 59 -12.78 5.43 2.33
C SER A 59 -11.58 4.66 2.89
N ASP A 60 -11.47 4.62 4.21
CA ASP A 60 -10.41 3.87 4.89
C ASP A 60 -10.45 2.37 4.51
N ALA A 61 -11.63 1.78 4.36
CA ALA A 61 -11.79 0.39 3.93
C ALA A 61 -11.25 0.15 2.50
N GLN A 62 -11.52 1.08 1.58
CA GLN A 62 -11.02 0.98 0.21
C GLN A 62 -9.49 1.16 0.12
N LEU A 63 -8.91 1.97 1.03
CA LEU A 63 -7.47 2.11 1.14
C LEU A 63 -6.83 0.85 1.76
N ILE A 64 -7.46 0.24 2.76
CA ILE A 64 -7.02 -1.04 3.34
C ILE A 64 -6.98 -2.13 2.27
N GLU A 65 -8.05 -2.30 1.50
CA GLU A 65 -8.11 -3.29 0.41
C GLU A 65 -6.97 -3.07 -0.62
N ALA A 66 -6.66 -1.81 -0.93
CA ALA A 66 -5.55 -1.48 -1.82
C ALA A 66 -4.18 -1.80 -1.19
N ILE A 67 -4.00 -1.56 0.11
CA ILE A 67 -2.78 -1.91 0.84
C ILE A 67 -2.60 -3.43 0.85
N GLU A 68 -3.64 -4.18 1.21
CA GLU A 68 -3.64 -5.65 1.25
C GLU A 68 -3.26 -6.24 -0.11
N HIS A 69 -3.80 -5.70 -1.20
CA HIS A 69 -3.44 -6.13 -2.56
C HIS A 69 -1.96 -5.90 -2.89
N MET A 70 -1.31 -4.90 -2.27
CA MET A 70 0.11 -4.62 -2.49
C MET A 70 1.04 -5.48 -1.65
N LEU A 71 0.54 -6.07 -0.56
CA LEU A 71 1.35 -6.91 0.31
C LEU A 71 1.78 -8.19 -0.44
N PRO A 72 2.99 -8.71 -0.19
CA PRO A 72 3.36 -10.05 -0.63
C PRO A 72 2.38 -11.07 -0.06
N GLU A 73 2.03 -12.09 -0.85
CA GLU A 73 1.24 -13.22 -0.36
C GLU A 73 1.91 -13.77 0.89
N GLN A 74 1.24 -13.60 2.03
CA GLN A 74 1.67 -14.19 3.28
C GLN A 74 1.45 -15.69 3.13
N GLN A 75 2.52 -16.44 2.85
CA GLN A 75 2.51 -17.88 3.07
C GLN A 75 2.32 -18.12 4.59
N GLY A 76 1.07 -18.06 5.08
CA GLY A 76 0.77 -18.33 6.49
C GLY A 76 -0.29 -17.47 7.21
N ALA A 77 -1.24 -16.84 6.54
CA ALA A 77 -2.44 -16.34 7.22
C ALA A 77 -3.71 -16.74 6.45
N ALA A 78 -4.13 -17.98 6.69
CA ALA A 78 -5.43 -18.56 6.33
C ALA A 78 -6.39 -18.41 7.53
N PRO A 79 -7.72 -18.54 7.37
CA PRO A 79 -8.48 -19.14 6.26
C PRO A 79 -9.09 -18.16 5.26
#